data_AF-A0A2E2H9T1-F1
#
_entry.id   AF-A0A2E2H9T1-F1
#
_cell.length_a   1.000
_cell.length_b   1.000
_cell.length_c   1.000
_cell.angle_alpha   90.00
_cell.angle_beta   90.00
_cell.angle_gamma   90.00
#
_symmetry.space_group_name_H-M   'P 1'
#
loop_
_entity.id
_entity.type
_entity.pdbx_description
1 polymer ?
#
loop_
_entity_poly.entity_id
_entity_poly.type
_entity_poly.pdbx_seq_one_letter_code
_entity_poly.pdbx_strand_id
1 'polypeptide(L)'
;MFKSSTFQNLFYHIKEVTMNAYAKLSGSLKLIAVMLTLLAGQTVYAQNRGLESEFMMDLTLELGQQMNAGETMIGPISGGSFSGPGIQGEVLPGGADWMTMSDGHNNLDVRIALETSDGDIIYMTYTGILQMTENPADGYWTVAISFNTASGEYDWMNHIVAVGKGAFVDGNVVYDIYRIL
;
A
#
# COMPACT_ATOMS: atom_id res chain seq x y z
N MET A 1 1.43 6.55 30.63
CA MET A 1 0.38 7.27 31.39
C MET A 1 0.92 8.66 31.76
N PHE A 2 0.86 9.62 30.82
CA PHE A 2 1.18 11.03 31.07
C PHE A 2 -0.13 11.80 31.28
N LYS A 3 -0.19 12.65 32.32
CA LYS A 3 -1.39 13.31 32.83
C LYS A 3 -2.06 14.23 31.78
N SER A 4 -3.34 14.00 31.49
CA SER A 4 -4.16 14.77 30.53
C SER A 4 -4.60 16.16 31.01
N SER A 5 -4.39 16.50 32.28
CA SER A 5 -4.92 17.75 32.87
C SER A 5 -4.14 19.01 32.47
N THR A 6 -2.85 18.91 32.13
CA THR A 6 -2.03 20.07 31.78
C THR A 6 -2.32 20.58 30.36
N PHE A 7 -2.58 19.68 29.41
CA PHE A 7 -2.92 20.03 28.02
C PHE A 7 -4.33 20.60 27.89
N GLN A 8 -5.31 20.06 28.63
CA GLN A 8 -6.66 20.63 28.67
C GLN A 8 -6.66 22.04 29.26
N ASN A 9 -5.96 22.28 30.36
CA ASN A 9 -5.88 23.61 30.97
C ASN A 9 -5.20 24.64 30.05
N LEU A 10 -4.15 24.24 29.32
CA LEU A 10 -3.49 25.11 28.36
C LEU A 10 -4.42 25.44 27.17
N PHE A 11 -5.14 24.45 26.65
CA PHE A 11 -6.13 24.66 25.58
C PHE A 11 -7.27 25.59 26.00
N TYR A 12 -7.82 25.41 27.21
CA TYR A 12 -8.87 26.27 27.75
C TYR A 12 -8.37 27.71 27.93
N HIS A 13 -7.18 27.89 28.47
CA HIS A 13 -6.62 29.22 28.71
C HIS A 13 -6.31 29.96 27.40
N ILE A 14 -5.76 29.25 26.40
CA ILE A 14 -5.54 29.81 25.05
C ILE A 14 -6.88 30.19 24.41
N LYS A 15 -7.91 29.36 24.52
CA LYS A 15 -9.23 29.64 23.95
C LYS A 15 -9.88 30.86 24.60
N GLU A 16 -9.77 31.01 25.92
CA GLU A 16 -10.36 32.12 26.67
C GLU A 16 -9.66 33.46 26.38
N VAL A 17 -8.33 33.47 26.31
CA VAL A 17 -7.54 34.66 25.90
C VAL A 17 -7.86 35.06 24.45
N THR A 18 -7.96 34.07 23.55
CA THR A 18 -8.26 34.32 22.14
C THR A 18 -9.69 34.87 21.94
N MET A 19 -10.67 34.35 22.67
CA MET A 19 -12.06 34.81 22.61
C MET A 19 -12.23 36.22 23.20
N ASN A 20 -11.52 36.55 24.27
CA ASN A 20 -11.52 37.89 24.86
C ASN A 20 -10.83 38.94 23.97
N ALA A 21 -9.76 38.55 23.27
CA ALA A 21 -9.13 39.41 22.27
C ALA A 21 -10.05 39.62 21.05
N TYR A 22 -10.68 38.56 20.54
CA TYR A 22 -11.63 38.63 19.43
C TYR A 22 -12.82 39.53 19.74
N ALA A 23 -13.38 39.44 20.96
CA ALA A 23 -14.53 40.26 21.38
C ALA A 23 -14.26 41.77 21.30
N LYS A 24 -13.01 42.20 21.54
CA LYS A 24 -12.55 43.60 21.53
C LYS A 24 -12.22 44.17 20.14
N LEU A 25 -12.24 43.35 19.09
CA LEU A 25 -11.98 43.79 17.71
C LEU A 25 -13.18 44.56 17.14
N SER A 26 -12.90 45.57 16.30
CA SER A 26 -13.91 46.26 15.49
C SER A 26 -14.49 45.31 14.43
N GLY A 27 -15.67 45.62 13.89
CA GLY A 27 -16.40 44.72 12.99
C GLY A 27 -15.60 44.28 11.76
N SER A 28 -14.81 45.17 11.16
CA SER A 28 -13.93 44.85 10.03
C SER A 28 -12.75 43.95 10.43
N LEU A 29 -12.17 44.13 11.62
CA LEU A 29 -11.09 43.26 12.12
C LEU A 29 -11.58 41.87 12.53
N LYS A 30 -12.82 41.74 13.02
CA LYS A 30 -13.44 40.43 13.28
C LYS A 30 -13.60 39.62 12.00
N LEU A 31 -13.99 40.27 10.91
CA LEU A 31 -14.11 39.64 9.60
C LEU A 31 -12.74 39.15 9.09
N ILE A 32 -11.69 39.94 9.27
CA ILE A 32 -10.31 39.57 8.93
C ILE A 32 -9.84 38.38 9.78
N ALA A 33 -10.11 38.40 11.10
CA ALA A 33 -9.76 37.30 12.00
C ALA A 33 -10.47 35.99 11.63
N VAL A 34 -11.77 36.04 11.31
CA VAL A 34 -12.54 34.88 10.84
C VAL A 34 -11.98 34.35 9.52
N MET A 35 -11.68 35.24 8.55
CA MET A 35 -11.04 34.88 7.28
C MET A 35 -9.66 34.23 7.49
N LEU A 36 -8.84 34.77 8.40
CA LEU A 36 -7.53 34.21 8.74
C LEU A 36 -7.64 32.82 9.39
N THR A 37 -8.60 32.59 10.29
CA THR A 37 -8.84 31.25 10.84
C THR A 37 -9.42 30.27 9.83
N LEU A 38 -10.28 30.72 8.90
CA LEU A 38 -10.77 29.89 7.81
C LEU A 38 -9.62 29.49 6.86
N LEU A 39 -8.76 30.45 6.53
CA LEU A 39 -7.57 30.25 5.68
C LEU A 39 -6.56 29.31 6.36
N ALA A 40 -6.31 29.46 7.66
CA ALA A 40 -5.44 28.57 8.43
C ALA A 40 -6.00 27.13 8.53
N GLY A 41 -7.33 26.99 8.60
CA GLY A 41 -7.99 25.69 8.52
C GLY A 41 -7.79 25.02 7.16
N GLN A 42 -7.81 25.79 6.06
CA GLN A 42 -7.61 25.26 4.70
C GLN A 42 -6.19 24.72 4.47
N THR A 43 -5.17 25.33 5.08
CA THR A 43 -3.79 24.83 4.98
C THR A 43 -3.56 23.45 5.61
N VAL A 44 -4.41 23.01 6.55
CA VAL A 44 -4.30 21.70 7.21
C VAL A 44 -5.07 20.59 6.47
N TYR A 45 -6.00 20.94 5.57
CA TYR A 45 -6.70 19.97 4.71
C TYR A 45 -5.95 19.63 3.41
N ALA A 46 -4.86 20.33 3.12
CA ALA A 46 -3.88 19.80 2.19
C ALA A 46 -3.15 18.67 2.93
N GLN A 47 -3.74 17.46 2.92
CA GLN A 47 -2.98 16.25 3.25
C GLN A 47 -1.64 16.33 2.52
N ASN A 48 -0.56 15.98 3.21
CA ASN A 48 0.71 15.71 2.58
C ASN A 48 0.45 14.77 1.40
N ARG A 49 0.53 15.27 0.16
CA ARG A 49 0.20 14.49 -1.06
C ARG A 49 1.38 13.65 -1.53
N GLY A 50 2.46 13.60 -0.76
CA GLY A 50 3.56 12.67 -1.00
C GLY A 50 3.08 11.25 -0.74
N LEU A 51 3.32 10.36 -1.70
CA LEU A 51 3.08 8.93 -1.48
C LEU A 51 4.23 8.39 -0.63
N GLU A 52 3.94 8.08 0.62
CA GLU A 52 4.88 7.42 1.52
C GLU A 52 4.66 5.91 1.47
N SER A 53 5.75 5.15 1.57
CA SER A 53 5.71 3.69 1.50
C SER A 53 6.79 3.09 2.37
N GLU A 54 6.57 1.88 2.85
CA GLU A 54 7.57 1.09 3.57
C GLU A 54 7.64 -0.34 3.06
N PHE A 55 8.84 -0.93 3.10
CA PHE A 55 9.05 -2.32 2.73
C PHE A 55 8.26 -3.23 3.66
N MET A 56 7.50 -4.15 3.06
CA MET A 56 6.61 -5.06 3.75
C MET A 56 7.16 -6.49 3.72
N MET A 57 7.52 -7.00 2.53
CA MET A 57 8.05 -8.34 2.35
C MET A 57 8.66 -8.53 0.97
N ASP A 58 9.55 -9.52 0.84
CA ASP A 58 9.86 -10.16 -0.44
C ASP A 58 8.88 -11.29 -0.71
N LEU A 59 8.58 -11.53 -1.99
CA LEU A 59 7.75 -12.63 -2.47
C LEU A 59 8.46 -13.30 -3.63
N THR A 60 8.75 -14.59 -3.51
CA THR A 60 9.28 -15.43 -4.59
C THR A 60 8.18 -16.37 -5.06
N LEU A 61 7.95 -16.43 -6.38
CA LEU A 61 6.99 -17.31 -7.02
C LEU A 61 7.71 -18.33 -7.90
N GLU A 62 7.36 -19.59 -7.71
CA GLU A 62 7.77 -20.69 -8.55
C GLU A 62 6.71 -20.94 -9.62
N LEU A 63 7.12 -20.91 -10.88
CA LEU A 63 6.23 -21.10 -12.02
C LEU A 63 6.14 -22.58 -12.40
N GLY A 64 4.90 -23.03 -12.60
CA GLY A 64 4.60 -24.30 -13.24
C GLY A 64 4.70 -24.22 -14.76
N GLN A 65 4.23 -25.27 -15.43
CA GLN A 65 4.20 -25.32 -16.90
C GLN A 65 3.24 -24.26 -17.45
N GLN A 66 3.78 -23.32 -18.23
CA GLN A 66 3.00 -22.27 -18.87
C GLN A 66 2.07 -22.84 -19.95
N MET A 67 0.90 -22.22 -20.05
CA MET A 67 -0.12 -22.54 -21.06
C MET A 67 -0.37 -21.32 -21.93
N ASN A 68 -0.46 -21.54 -23.24
CA ASN A 68 -0.77 -20.50 -24.21
C ASN A 68 -2.27 -20.55 -24.54
N ALA A 69 -2.99 -19.46 -24.23
CA ALA A 69 -4.42 -19.29 -24.51
C ALA A 69 -4.67 -18.17 -25.54
N GLY A 70 -3.73 -17.94 -26.47
CA GLY A 70 -3.81 -16.88 -27.47
C GLY A 70 -3.12 -15.61 -26.98
N GLU A 71 -3.87 -14.51 -26.85
CA GLU A 71 -3.35 -13.25 -26.31
C GLU A 71 -3.06 -13.32 -24.80
N THR A 72 -3.56 -14.34 -24.11
CA THR A 72 -3.28 -14.59 -22.69
C THR A 72 -2.34 -15.78 -22.54
N MET A 73 -1.27 -15.58 -21.79
CA MET A 73 -0.41 -16.63 -21.26
C MET A 73 -0.83 -16.92 -19.83
N ILE A 74 -1.09 -18.19 -19.51
CA ILE A 74 -1.43 -18.61 -18.15
C ILE A 74 -0.18 -19.23 -17.53
N GLY A 75 0.31 -18.63 -16.46
CA GLY A 75 1.44 -19.12 -15.67
C GLY A 75 0.93 -19.68 -14.34
N PRO A 76 0.71 -21.00 -14.21
CA PRO A 76 0.39 -21.61 -12.92
C PRO A 76 1.48 -21.33 -11.89
N ILE A 77 1.09 -21.07 -10.66
CA ILE A 77 2.02 -20.96 -9.52
C ILE A 77 2.05 -22.31 -8.82
N SER A 78 3.24 -22.94 -8.82
CA SER A 78 3.46 -24.24 -8.19
C SER A 78 3.86 -24.14 -6.72
N GLY A 79 4.27 -22.94 -6.29
CA GLY A 79 4.73 -22.67 -4.93
C GLY A 79 5.52 -21.37 -4.86
N GLY A 80 6.38 -21.29 -3.86
CA GLY A 80 7.22 -20.12 -3.59
C GLY A 80 7.21 -19.77 -2.11
N SER A 81 7.82 -18.65 -1.76
CA SER A 81 7.98 -18.22 -0.38
C SER A 81 7.86 -16.70 -0.24
N PHE A 82 7.63 -16.24 0.97
CA PHE A 82 7.65 -14.81 1.30
C PHE A 82 8.25 -14.59 2.67
N SER A 83 8.89 -13.43 2.86
CA SER A 83 9.53 -13.06 4.12
C SER A 83 9.57 -11.55 4.30
N GLY A 84 9.39 -11.09 5.54
CA GLY A 84 9.40 -9.68 5.89
C GLY A 84 9.38 -9.45 7.40
N PRO A 85 9.41 -8.19 7.85
CA PRO A 85 9.34 -7.87 9.27
C PRO A 85 8.03 -8.37 9.91
N GLY A 86 8.13 -9.43 10.72
CA GLY A 86 6.98 -9.99 11.45
C GLY A 86 6.02 -10.80 10.57
N ILE A 87 6.44 -11.24 9.38
CA ILE A 87 5.64 -12.08 8.50
C ILE A 87 6.56 -12.96 7.65
N GLN A 88 6.31 -14.26 7.60
CA GLN A 88 7.01 -15.20 6.73
C GLN A 88 6.14 -16.42 6.45
N GLY A 89 6.43 -17.13 5.36
CA GLY A 89 5.72 -18.35 5.01
C GLY A 89 5.91 -18.76 3.56
N GLU A 90 4.96 -19.56 3.09
CA GLU A 90 5.02 -20.21 1.79
C GLU A 90 3.84 -19.80 0.90
N VAL A 91 4.06 -19.79 -0.41
CA VAL A 91 3.02 -19.63 -1.42
C VAL A 91 2.46 -21.01 -1.71
N LEU A 92 1.15 -21.18 -1.59
CA LEU A 92 0.51 -22.46 -1.86
C LEU A 92 0.28 -22.67 -3.36
N PRO A 93 0.39 -23.92 -3.85
CA PRO A 93 0.01 -24.25 -5.22
C PRO A 93 -1.48 -23.99 -5.47
N GLY A 94 -1.82 -23.68 -6.72
CA GLY A 94 -3.21 -23.53 -7.19
C GLY A 94 -3.58 -22.13 -7.65
N GLY A 95 -2.70 -21.16 -7.42
CA GLY A 95 -2.78 -19.84 -8.06
C GLY A 95 -2.24 -19.84 -9.49
N ALA A 96 -2.44 -18.72 -10.19
CA ALA A 96 -1.87 -18.48 -11.51
C ALA A 96 -1.80 -16.98 -11.82
N ASP A 97 -0.98 -16.64 -12.81
CA ASP A 97 -1.01 -15.38 -13.54
C ASP A 97 -1.72 -15.56 -14.89
N TRP A 98 -2.70 -14.72 -15.18
CA TRP A 98 -3.37 -14.61 -16.48
C TRP A 98 -2.83 -13.41 -17.26
N MET A 99 -1.54 -13.50 -17.58
CA MET A 99 -0.81 -12.44 -18.26
C MET A 99 -1.36 -12.22 -19.68
N THR A 100 -1.96 -11.06 -19.92
CA THR A 100 -2.47 -10.67 -21.23
C THR A 100 -1.45 -9.82 -21.97
N MET A 101 -1.03 -10.30 -23.14
CA MET A 101 -0.09 -9.62 -24.02
C MET A 101 -0.78 -8.43 -24.70
N SER A 102 -0.11 -7.29 -24.72
CA SER A 102 -0.55 -6.07 -25.39
C SER A 102 0.61 -5.45 -26.18
N ASP A 103 0.31 -4.49 -27.04
CA ASP A 103 1.33 -3.83 -27.84
C ASP A 103 2.31 -3.08 -26.92
N GLY A 104 3.53 -3.60 -26.83
CA GLY A 104 4.64 -3.01 -26.07
C GLY A 104 4.65 -3.30 -24.56
N HIS A 105 3.68 -4.04 -24.01
CA HIS A 105 3.67 -4.43 -22.59
C HIS A 105 2.75 -5.65 -22.34
N ASN A 106 2.85 -6.23 -21.17
CA ASN A 106 1.97 -7.28 -20.68
C ASN A 106 1.19 -6.80 -19.45
N ASN A 107 -0.10 -7.14 -19.39
CA ASN A 107 -0.96 -6.90 -18.24
C ASN A 107 -1.00 -8.16 -17.37
N LEU A 108 -0.58 -8.04 -16.13
CA LEU A 108 -0.57 -9.13 -15.15
C LEU A 108 -1.92 -9.16 -14.42
N ASP A 109 -2.42 -10.36 -14.14
CA ASP A 109 -3.62 -10.59 -13.32
C ASP A 109 -3.43 -11.87 -12.52
N VAL A 110 -3.08 -11.74 -11.24
CA VAL A 110 -2.60 -12.84 -10.41
C VAL A 110 -3.49 -13.04 -9.20
N ARG A 111 -3.70 -14.31 -8.86
CA ARG A 111 -4.42 -14.76 -7.67
C ARG A 111 -3.66 -15.93 -7.06
N ILE A 112 -3.25 -15.79 -5.80
CA ILE A 112 -2.50 -16.80 -5.04
C ILE A 112 -2.99 -16.88 -3.60
N ALA A 113 -2.66 -17.97 -2.92
CA ALA A 113 -2.84 -18.13 -1.48
C ALA A 113 -1.48 -18.21 -0.82
N LEU A 114 -1.31 -17.47 0.27
CA LEU A 114 -0.15 -17.52 1.14
C LEU A 114 -0.53 -18.24 2.43
N GLU A 115 0.36 -19.09 2.93
CA GLU A 115 0.27 -19.69 4.26
C GLU A 115 1.42 -19.17 5.10
N THR A 116 1.12 -18.49 6.21
CA THR A 116 2.15 -18.00 7.14
C THR A 116 2.78 -19.17 7.90
N SER A 117 3.97 -18.97 8.47
CA SER A 117 4.61 -19.97 9.34
C SER A 117 3.78 -20.40 10.54
N ASP A 118 2.81 -19.58 10.94
CA ASP A 118 1.90 -19.84 12.06
C ASP A 118 0.56 -20.47 11.61
N GLY A 119 0.42 -20.73 10.29
CA GLY A 119 -0.71 -21.45 9.69
C GLY A 119 -1.90 -20.57 9.27
N ASP A 120 -1.75 -19.25 9.26
CA ASP A 120 -2.79 -18.35 8.76
C ASP A 120 -2.79 -18.29 7.23
N ILE A 121 -3.99 -18.26 6.64
CA ILE A 121 -4.16 -18.13 5.19
C ILE A 121 -4.45 -16.68 4.80
N ILE A 122 -3.70 -16.18 3.83
CA ILE A 122 -3.89 -14.87 3.22
C ILE A 122 -4.14 -15.07 1.73
N TYR A 123 -5.31 -14.67 1.26
CA TYR A 123 -5.56 -14.55 -0.17
C TYR A 123 -4.91 -13.26 -0.67
N MET A 124 -4.05 -13.38 -1.69
CA MET A 124 -3.43 -12.25 -2.35
C MET A 124 -3.88 -12.21 -3.82
N THR A 125 -4.25 -11.01 -4.27
CA THR A 125 -4.46 -10.73 -5.69
C THR A 125 -3.67 -9.50 -6.08
N TYR A 126 -3.15 -9.49 -7.30
CA TYR A 126 -2.53 -8.30 -7.85
C TYR A 126 -2.69 -8.18 -9.35
N THR A 127 -2.71 -6.94 -9.81
CA THR A 127 -2.66 -6.59 -11.23
C THR A 127 -1.50 -5.66 -11.48
N GLY A 128 -0.91 -5.68 -12.67
CA GLY A 128 0.21 -4.79 -12.95
C GLY A 128 0.62 -4.74 -14.40
N ILE A 129 1.65 -3.95 -14.65
CA ILE A 129 2.25 -3.79 -15.97
C ILE A 129 3.65 -4.38 -15.92
N LEU A 130 3.92 -5.26 -16.90
CA LEU A 130 5.25 -5.78 -17.22
C LEU A 130 5.63 -5.32 -18.62
N GLN A 131 6.62 -4.46 -18.72
CA GLN A 131 7.30 -4.07 -19.93
C GLN A 131 8.75 -4.50 -19.83
N MET A 132 9.11 -5.50 -20.63
CA MET A 132 10.49 -5.97 -20.75
C MET A 132 11.19 -5.26 -21.91
N THR A 133 12.44 -4.88 -21.68
CA THR A 133 13.33 -4.20 -22.62
C THR A 133 14.65 -4.95 -22.70
N GLU A 134 15.44 -4.72 -23.76
CA GLU A 134 16.76 -5.34 -23.90
C GLU A 134 17.70 -4.99 -22.73
N ASN A 135 17.65 -3.73 -22.29
CA ASN A 135 18.29 -3.29 -21.06
C ASN A 135 17.27 -3.36 -19.91
N PRO A 136 17.41 -4.27 -18.93
CA PRO A 136 16.44 -4.42 -17.85
C PRO A 136 16.22 -3.16 -17.01
N ALA A 137 17.22 -2.27 -16.94
CA ALA A 137 17.11 -1.00 -16.21
C ALA A 137 16.10 -0.02 -16.84
N ASP A 138 15.79 -0.19 -18.13
CA ASP A 138 14.81 0.61 -18.86
C ASP A 138 13.41 -0.03 -18.85
N GLY A 139 13.28 -1.21 -18.26
CA GLY A 139 12.03 -1.95 -18.15
C GLY A 139 11.11 -1.39 -17.07
N TYR A 140 9.86 -1.84 -17.09
CA TYR A 140 8.89 -1.50 -16.05
C TYR A 140 8.16 -2.75 -15.58
N TRP A 141 8.32 -3.08 -14.30
CA TRP A 141 7.55 -4.13 -13.65
C TRP A 141 7.03 -3.62 -12.32
N THR A 142 5.72 -3.35 -12.28
CA THR A 142 5.07 -2.82 -11.08
C THR A 142 3.66 -3.38 -10.97
N VAL A 143 3.29 -3.85 -9.78
CA VAL A 143 1.99 -4.43 -9.48
C VAL A 143 1.31 -3.68 -8.33
N ALA A 144 -0.01 -3.61 -8.36
CA ALA A 144 -0.84 -3.16 -7.25
C ALA A 144 -1.47 -4.40 -6.60
N ILE A 145 -1.29 -4.54 -5.30
CA ILE A 145 -1.58 -5.75 -4.54
C ILE A 145 -2.70 -5.45 -3.54
N SER A 146 -3.60 -6.41 -3.38
CA SER A 146 -4.64 -6.42 -2.35
C SER A 146 -4.68 -7.78 -1.66
N PHE A 147 -5.11 -7.77 -0.41
CA PHE A 147 -5.13 -8.94 0.46
C PHE A 147 -6.53 -9.16 1.03
N ASN A 148 -6.82 -10.42 1.37
CA ASN A 148 -7.97 -10.80 2.16
C ASN A 148 -7.60 -11.96 3.10
N THR A 149 -7.80 -11.80 4.40
CA THR A 149 -7.55 -12.84 5.41
C THR A 149 -8.59 -12.82 6.52
N ALA A 150 -8.82 -13.98 7.13
CA ALA A 150 -9.61 -14.13 8.35
C ALA A 150 -8.75 -14.11 9.63
N SER A 151 -7.43 -14.01 9.51
CA SER A 151 -6.52 -13.94 10.66
C SER A 151 -6.77 -12.67 11.47
N GLY A 152 -6.86 -12.80 12.79
CA GLY A 152 -6.90 -11.66 13.69
C GLY A 152 -5.55 -10.96 13.83
N GLU A 153 -4.44 -11.69 13.67
CA GLU A 153 -3.09 -11.14 13.73
C GLU A 153 -2.74 -10.33 12.49
N TYR A 154 -3.12 -10.85 11.31
CA TYR A 154 -2.85 -10.22 10.02
C TYR A 154 -4.02 -9.40 9.47
N ASP A 155 -5.07 -9.11 10.28
CA ASP A 155 -6.25 -8.35 9.83
C ASP A 155 -5.88 -6.98 9.23
N TRP A 156 -4.79 -6.37 9.70
CA TRP A 156 -4.29 -5.10 9.16
C TRP A 156 -4.04 -5.15 7.65
N MET A 157 -3.74 -6.32 7.07
CA MET A 157 -3.52 -6.49 5.63
C MET A 157 -4.80 -6.27 4.81
N ASN A 158 -5.98 -6.50 5.40
CA ASN A 158 -7.28 -6.24 4.76
C ASN A 158 -7.52 -4.74 4.50
N HIS A 159 -6.77 -3.85 5.17
CA HIS A 159 -7.04 -2.42 5.22
C HIS A 159 -5.94 -1.56 4.55
N ILE A 160 -5.06 -2.17 3.77
CA ILE A 160 -3.96 -1.47 3.09
C ILE A 160 -3.97 -1.69 1.58
N VAL A 161 -3.27 -0.82 0.86
CA VAL A 161 -2.83 -1.05 -0.51
C VAL A 161 -1.32 -1.28 -0.49
N ALA A 162 -0.85 -2.25 -1.28
CA ALA A 162 0.57 -2.49 -1.48
C ALA A 162 0.95 -2.38 -2.96
N VAL A 163 2.21 -2.08 -3.21
CA VAL A 163 2.82 -2.01 -4.53
C VAL A 163 4.04 -2.92 -4.54
N GLY A 164 4.17 -3.74 -5.60
CA GLY A 164 5.30 -4.64 -5.78
C GLY A 164 6.18 -4.21 -6.95
N LYS A 165 7.50 -4.33 -6.82
CA LYS A 165 8.48 -4.20 -7.89
C LYS A 165 9.00 -5.59 -8.27
N GLY A 166 8.75 -6.00 -9.51
CA GLY A 166 9.09 -7.35 -9.96
C GLY A 166 10.47 -7.46 -10.60
N ALA A 167 11.07 -8.65 -10.48
CA ALA A 167 12.31 -9.04 -11.13
C ALA A 167 12.34 -10.55 -11.40
N PHE A 168 13.30 -10.99 -12.20
CA PHE A 168 13.65 -12.41 -12.30
C PHE A 168 14.95 -12.67 -11.53
N VAL A 169 14.93 -13.64 -10.61
CA VAL A 169 16.09 -14.05 -9.83
C VAL A 169 16.17 -15.57 -9.85
N ASP A 170 17.29 -16.13 -10.30
CA ASP A 170 17.55 -17.57 -10.37
C ASP A 170 16.43 -18.40 -11.06
N GLY A 171 15.77 -17.80 -12.06
CA GLY A 171 14.68 -18.43 -12.81
C GLY A 171 13.30 -18.29 -12.17
N ASN A 172 13.20 -17.69 -10.98
CA ASN A 172 11.96 -17.40 -10.29
C ASN A 172 11.49 -15.96 -10.52
N VAL A 173 10.19 -15.73 -10.35
CA VAL A 173 9.61 -14.39 -10.32
C VAL A 173 9.69 -13.88 -8.89
N VAL A 174 10.30 -12.72 -8.67
CA VAL A 174 10.46 -12.14 -7.33
C VAL A 174 9.84 -10.75 -7.30
N TYR A 175 9.21 -10.39 -6.18
CA TYR A 175 8.71 -9.06 -5.90
C TYR A 175 9.25 -8.51 -4.58
N ASP A 176 9.74 -7.27 -4.60
CA ASP A 176 9.84 -6.45 -3.40
C ASP A 176 8.51 -5.72 -3.20
N ILE A 177 7.82 -6.00 -2.09
CA ILE A 177 6.47 -5.48 -1.81
C ILE A 177 6.55 -4.39 -0.75
N TYR A 178 5.88 -3.28 -1.01
CA TYR A 178 5.82 -2.11 -0.15
C TYR A 178 4.36 -1.78 0.17
N ARG A 179 4.03 -1.53 1.44
CA ARG A 179 2.72 -0.97 1.79
C ARG A 179 2.74 0.55 1.71
N ILE A 180 1.62 1.12 1.30
CA ILE A 180 1.41 2.57 1.26
C ILE A 180 0.94 3.06 2.64
N LEU A 181 1.45 4.22 3.08
CA LEU A 181 1.21 4.82 4.40
C LEU A 181 0.21 5.99 4.37
#